data_AF-A0A660Q999-F1
#
_entry.id   AF-A0A660Q999-F1
#
_cell.length_a   1.000
_cell.length_b   1.000
_cell.length_c   1.000
_cell.angle_alpha   90.00
_cell.angle_beta   90.00
_cell.angle_gamma   90.00
#
_symmetry.space_group_name_H-M   'P 1'
#
loop_
_entity.id
_entity.type
_entity.pdbx_description
1 polymer ?
#
loop_
_entity_poly.entity_id
_entity_poly.type
_entity_poly.pdbx_seq_one_letter_code
_entity_poly.pdbx_strand_id
1 'polypeptide(L)'
;DGADQRHIKEWNIIRCFQSERLFKISAGMRSRQTKRTVGQSKFDFSGFNIDLSGGSQGTQYTYYYTITLENRSNVTLKNMTIEYHIYYRQQKNKSVKCGKIWIHQMDPKSKKREETTEGIPDYIGDIFYYQEVKVDGIWIRVTLPLSGDRKVVRE
;
A
#
# COMPACT_ATOMS: atom_id res chain seq x y z
N ASP A 1 -18.23 34.83 -19.31
CA ASP A 1 -17.98 34.97 -17.86
C ASP A 1 -17.86 33.64 -17.08
N GLY A 2 -18.67 32.60 -17.38
CA GLY A 2 -18.61 31.33 -16.63
C GLY A 2 -17.45 30.36 -16.97
N ALA A 3 -16.86 30.46 -18.17
CA ALA A 3 -15.79 29.58 -18.62
C ALA A 3 -14.43 29.95 -18.00
N ASP A 4 -14.12 31.24 -17.93
CA ASP A 4 -12.85 31.75 -17.41
C ASP A 4 -12.68 31.44 -15.92
N GLN A 5 -13.75 31.58 -15.14
CA GLN A 5 -13.74 31.20 -13.72
C GLN A 5 -13.50 29.70 -13.49
N ARG A 6 -13.97 28.83 -14.40
CA ARG A 6 -13.71 27.38 -14.32
C ARG A 6 -12.24 27.08 -14.61
N HIS A 7 -11.67 27.70 -15.63
CA HIS A 7 -10.26 27.54 -15.97
C HIS A 7 -9.33 28.03 -14.85
N ILE A 8 -9.63 29.16 -14.22
CA ILE A 8 -8.85 29.67 -13.09
C ILE A 8 -8.90 28.70 -11.89
N LYS A 9 -10.08 28.17 -11.57
CA LYS A 9 -10.24 27.18 -10.47
C LYS A 9 -9.43 25.91 -10.76
N GLU A 10 -9.49 25.41 -11.98
CA GLU A 10 -8.76 24.20 -12.36
C GLU A 10 -7.25 24.41 -12.37
N TRP A 11 -6.78 25.55 -12.86
CA TRP A 11 -5.36 25.91 -12.82
C TRP A 11 -4.83 25.95 -11.39
N ASN A 12 -5.61 26.51 -10.45
CA ASN A 12 -5.26 26.49 -9.03
C ASN A 12 -5.19 25.07 -8.46
N ILE A 13 -6.11 24.17 -8.84
CA ILE A 13 -6.09 22.76 -8.44
C ILE A 13 -4.79 22.09 -8.93
N ILE A 14 -4.45 22.24 -10.21
CA ILE A 14 -3.25 21.66 -10.83
C ILE A 14 -1.99 22.13 -10.10
N ARG A 15 -1.86 23.46 -9.92
CA ARG A 15 -0.72 24.06 -9.22
C ARG A 15 -0.57 23.55 -7.79
N CYS A 16 -1.68 23.41 -7.06
CA CYS A 16 -1.66 22.89 -5.70
C CYS A 16 -1.25 21.41 -5.67
N PHE A 17 -1.77 20.59 -6.57
CA PHE A 17 -1.52 19.16 -6.62
C PHE A 17 -0.08 18.81 -7.03
N GLN A 18 0.49 19.53 -8.01
CA GLN A 18 1.84 19.29 -8.50
C GLN A 18 2.94 19.79 -7.56
N SER A 19 2.64 20.74 -6.68
CA SER A 19 3.63 21.31 -5.77
C SER A 19 3.86 20.42 -4.54
N GLU A 20 5.09 19.99 -4.31
CA GLU A 20 5.47 19.22 -3.11
C GLU A 20 5.24 19.96 -1.79
N ARG A 21 5.27 21.29 -1.85
CA ARG A 21 5.02 22.15 -0.69
C ARG A 21 3.54 22.18 -0.32
N LEU A 22 2.65 22.03 -1.31
CA LEU A 22 1.20 22.19 -1.16
C LEU A 22 0.46 20.85 -1.13
N PHE A 23 1.00 19.83 -1.75
CA PHE A 23 0.52 18.46 -1.66
C PHE A 23 1.72 17.55 -1.41
N LYS A 24 1.62 16.64 -0.45
CA LYS A 24 2.72 15.72 -0.14
C LYS A 24 2.22 14.28 -0.14
N ILE A 25 2.98 13.42 -0.79
CA ILE A 25 2.80 11.96 -0.79
C ILE A 25 3.94 11.38 0.04
N SER A 26 3.64 10.41 0.89
CA SER A 26 4.65 9.69 1.66
C SER A 26 4.15 8.29 1.98
N ALA A 27 5.06 7.35 2.19
CA ALA A 27 4.74 5.99 2.57
C ALA A 27 5.59 5.54 3.76
N GLY A 28 4.98 4.77 4.65
CA GLY A 28 5.67 4.15 5.78
C GLY A 28 5.24 2.70 5.96
N MET A 29 6.17 1.84 6.33
CA MET A 29 5.90 0.43 6.60
C MET A 29 5.19 0.27 7.96
N ARG A 30 4.21 -0.63 8.02
CA ARG A 30 3.57 -1.11 9.25
C ARG A 30 3.53 -2.64 9.24
N SER A 31 4.08 -3.26 10.28
CA SER A 31 3.97 -4.70 10.49
C SER A 31 2.68 -5.01 11.26
N ARG A 32 1.91 -6.00 10.81
CA ARG A 32 0.85 -6.63 11.61
C ARG A 32 1.23 -8.10 11.83
N GLN A 33 1.25 -8.51 13.10
CA GLN A 33 1.43 -9.92 13.43
C GLN A 33 0.10 -10.65 13.23
N THR A 34 0.13 -11.78 12.52
CA THR A 34 -1.03 -12.66 12.39
C THR A 34 -0.64 -14.03 12.92
N LYS A 35 -1.23 -14.43 14.05
CA LYS A 35 -1.07 -15.80 14.54
C LYS A 35 -1.86 -16.72 13.62
N ARG A 36 -1.19 -17.67 12.98
CA ARG A 36 -1.85 -18.70 12.18
C ARG A 36 -1.56 -20.04 12.83
N THR A 37 -2.59 -20.75 13.25
CA THR A 37 -2.45 -22.13 13.69
C THR A 37 -2.24 -22.97 12.42
N VAL A 38 -1.02 -23.45 12.20
CA VAL A 38 -0.74 -24.38 11.11
C VAL A 38 -1.38 -25.71 11.49
N GLY A 39 -2.39 -26.13 10.72
CA GLY A 39 -3.06 -27.40 10.92
C GLY A 39 -2.10 -28.57 10.69
N GLN A 40 -2.17 -29.57 11.56
CA GLN A 40 -1.38 -30.80 11.57
C GLN A 40 -1.19 -31.37 10.17
N SER A 41 0.06 -31.43 9.70
CA SER A 41 0.43 -32.22 8.53
C SER A 41 0.91 -33.58 9.01
N LYS A 42 0.09 -34.63 8.87
CA LYS A 42 0.55 -36.02 9.05
C LYS A 42 1.48 -36.36 7.89
N PHE A 43 2.76 -36.56 8.18
CA PHE A 43 3.72 -37.10 7.22
C PHE A 43 3.82 -38.62 7.45
N ASP A 44 3.36 -39.41 6.48
CA ASP A 44 3.60 -40.85 6.44
C ASP A 44 4.94 -41.11 5.75
N PHE A 45 5.97 -41.42 6.54
CA PHE A 45 7.18 -42.08 6.04
C PHE A 45 7.08 -43.55 6.47
N SER A 46 6.77 -44.41 5.50
CA SER A 46 6.88 -45.88 5.56
C SER A 46 7.15 -46.48 6.95
N GLY A 47 6.08 -46.69 7.72
CA GLY A 47 6.09 -47.55 8.92
C GLY A 47 6.47 -46.88 10.25
N PHE A 48 6.79 -45.59 10.30
CA PHE A 48 7.03 -44.86 11.56
C PHE A 48 5.96 -43.78 11.75
N ASN A 49 4.96 -44.04 12.60
CA ASN A 49 4.01 -43.01 13.05
C ASN A 49 4.69 -42.11 14.09
N ILE A 50 5.22 -40.97 13.68
CA ILE A 50 5.62 -39.90 14.62
C ILE A 50 4.41 -38.98 14.79
N ASP A 51 3.74 -39.10 15.95
CA ASP A 51 2.68 -38.18 16.33
C ASP A 51 3.30 -36.85 16.81
N LEU A 52 3.52 -35.92 15.87
CA LEU A 52 3.89 -34.53 16.16
C LEU A 52 2.65 -33.76 16.63
N SER A 53 1.99 -34.25 17.68
CA SER A 53 0.79 -33.65 18.28
C SER A 53 1.06 -32.26 18.92
N GLY A 54 2.31 -31.80 18.93
CA GLY A 54 2.66 -30.41 19.16
C GLY A 54 2.52 -29.60 17.88
N GLY A 55 1.32 -29.09 17.58
CA GLY A 55 1.15 -28.11 16.51
C GLY A 55 2.12 -26.95 16.71
N SER A 56 3.11 -26.83 15.84
CA SER A 56 4.05 -25.72 15.84
C SER A 56 3.27 -24.44 15.55
N GLN A 57 3.24 -23.54 16.53
CA GLN A 57 2.67 -22.21 16.35
C GLN A 57 3.64 -21.37 15.52
N GLY A 58 3.57 -21.48 14.19
CA GLY A 58 4.21 -20.54 13.29
C GLY A 58 3.60 -19.15 13.47
N THR A 59 4.42 -18.14 13.79
CA THR A 59 3.99 -16.74 13.73
C THR A 59 4.17 -16.25 12.30
N GLN A 60 3.09 -15.85 11.63
CA GLN A 60 3.19 -15.21 10.33
C GLN A 60 3.19 -13.69 10.53
N TYR A 61 4.18 -12.98 9.99
CA TYR A 61 4.11 -11.52 9.90
C TYR A 61 3.52 -11.13 8.55
N THR A 62 2.67 -10.12 8.53
CA THR A 62 2.23 -9.52 7.27
C THR A 62 2.60 -8.04 7.30
N TYR A 63 3.36 -7.60 6.32
CA TYR A 63 3.79 -6.22 6.18
C TYR A 63 2.82 -5.44 5.31
N TYR A 64 2.22 -4.42 5.89
CA TYR A 64 1.37 -3.46 5.19
C TYR A 64 2.12 -2.13 5.04
N TYR A 65 1.71 -1.31 4.08
CA TYR A 65 2.23 0.04 3.92
C TYR A 65 1.12 1.04 4.15
N THR A 66 1.42 2.09 4.89
CA THR A 66 0.53 3.24 5.04
C THR A 66 0.96 4.32 4.05
N ILE A 67 0.12 4.58 3.06
CA ILE A 67 0.26 5.73 2.16
C ILE A 67 -0.41 6.92 2.83
N THR A 68 0.34 8.00 2.95
CA THR A 68 -0.07 9.24 3.60
C THR A 68 -0.08 10.35 2.58
N LEU A 69 -1.27 10.92 2.35
CA LEU A 69 -1.46 12.13 1.58
C LEU A 69 -1.65 13.31 2.52
N GLU A 70 -1.02 14.44 2.21
CA GLU A 70 -1.16 15.68 2.96
C GLU A 70 -1.49 16.84 2.01
N ASN A 71 -2.66 17.44 2.19
CA ASN A 71 -3.12 18.59 1.43
C ASN A 71 -2.86 19.83 2.27
N ARG A 72 -1.78 20.52 1.97
CA ARG A 72 -1.37 21.77 2.62
C ARG A 72 -1.92 22.99 1.90
N SER A 73 -2.72 22.81 0.86
CA SER A 73 -3.36 23.92 0.14
C SER A 73 -4.69 24.33 0.78
N ASN A 74 -5.27 25.41 0.26
CA ASN A 74 -6.63 25.86 0.60
C ASN A 74 -7.70 25.27 -0.33
N VAL A 75 -7.32 24.32 -1.19
CA VAL A 75 -8.19 23.77 -2.25
C VAL A 75 -8.60 22.35 -1.90
N THR A 76 -9.89 22.04 -2.04
CA THR A 76 -10.42 20.68 -1.90
C THR A 76 -10.04 19.84 -3.11
N LEU A 77 -9.48 18.65 -2.89
CA LEU A 77 -9.16 17.69 -3.94
C LEU A 77 -10.19 16.55 -3.93
N LYS A 78 -10.66 16.10 -5.09
CA LYS A 78 -11.75 15.12 -5.19
C LYS A 78 -11.42 13.99 -6.16
N ASN A 79 -12.01 12.82 -5.90
CA ASN A 79 -11.99 11.63 -6.74
C ASN A 79 -10.59 11.18 -7.15
N MET A 80 -9.63 11.28 -6.23
CA MET A 80 -8.26 10.87 -6.48
C MET A 80 -8.14 9.34 -6.51
N THR A 81 -7.28 8.84 -7.36
CA THR A 81 -6.89 7.42 -7.40
C THR A 81 -5.41 7.31 -7.09
N ILE A 82 -5.07 6.48 -6.12
CA ILE A 82 -3.69 6.09 -5.81
C ILE A 82 -3.45 4.73 -6.45
N GLU A 83 -2.41 4.61 -7.25
CA GLU A 83 -1.84 3.34 -7.71
C GLU A 83 -0.51 3.15 -6.99
N TYR A 84 -0.24 1.94 -6.48
CA TYR A 84 1.01 1.67 -5.78
C TYR A 84 1.59 0.34 -6.22
N HIS A 85 2.93 0.29 -6.30
CA HIS A 85 3.72 -0.90 -6.55
C HIS A 85 4.78 -1.04 -5.44
N ILE A 86 4.76 -2.14 -4.71
CA ILE A 86 5.73 -2.46 -3.67
C ILE A 86 6.68 -3.51 -4.24
N TYR A 87 7.94 -3.14 -4.41
CA TYR A 87 8.99 -4.03 -4.91
C TYR A 87 9.68 -4.68 -3.72
N TYR A 88 9.66 -6.00 -3.66
CA TYR A 88 10.22 -6.74 -2.53
C TYR A 88 10.93 -7.99 -2.99
N ARG A 89 11.82 -8.47 -2.13
CA ARG A 89 12.53 -9.73 -2.27
C ARG A 89 12.11 -10.66 -1.16
N GLN A 90 11.81 -11.89 -1.54
CA GLN A 90 11.65 -13.02 -0.63
C GLN A 90 12.67 -14.06 -1.07
N GLN A 91 13.66 -14.30 -0.20
CA GLN A 91 14.86 -15.06 -0.53
C GLN A 91 15.64 -14.47 -1.73
N LYS A 92 15.64 -15.16 -2.87
CA LYS A 92 16.31 -14.76 -4.13
C LYS A 92 15.33 -14.24 -5.19
N ASN A 93 14.03 -14.33 -4.94
CA ASN A 93 13.00 -13.95 -5.89
C ASN A 93 12.62 -12.48 -5.69
N LYS A 94 12.57 -11.73 -6.79
CA LYS A 94 12.00 -10.39 -6.83
C LYS A 94 10.52 -10.52 -7.17
N SER A 95 9.69 -9.83 -6.39
CA SER A 95 8.25 -9.81 -6.55
C SER A 95 7.74 -8.38 -6.47
N VAL A 96 6.57 -8.15 -7.06
CA VAL A 96 5.91 -6.84 -7.02
C VAL A 96 4.49 -7.03 -6.55
N LYS A 97 4.09 -6.24 -5.54
CA LYS A 97 2.71 -6.16 -5.10
C LYS A 97 2.08 -4.87 -5.57
N CYS A 98 0.98 -4.98 -6.32
CA CYS A 98 0.28 -3.83 -6.88
C CYS A 98 -1.08 -3.65 -6.20
N GLY A 99 -1.57 -2.42 -6.16
CA GLY A 99 -2.95 -2.16 -5.78
C GLY A 99 -3.39 -0.74 -6.11
N LYS A 100 -4.68 -0.48 -5.88
CA LYS A 100 -5.31 0.82 -6.09
C LYS A 100 -6.17 1.21 -4.90
N ILE A 101 -6.16 2.50 -4.57
CA ILE A 101 -6.97 3.09 -3.49
C ILE A 101 -7.71 4.30 -4.06
N TRP A 102 -9.00 4.38 -3.78
CA TRP A 102 -9.82 5.52 -4.19
C TRP A 102 -10.06 6.47 -3.02
N ILE A 103 -9.85 7.76 -3.24
CA ILE A 103 -10.12 8.82 -2.27
C ILE A 103 -11.16 9.76 -2.84
N HIS A 104 -12.36 9.68 -2.28
CA HIS A 104 -13.48 10.53 -2.69
C HIS A 104 -13.17 12.02 -2.58
N GLN A 105 -12.62 12.43 -1.44
CA GLN A 105 -12.34 13.83 -1.16
C GLN A 105 -11.20 13.94 -0.16
N MET A 106 -10.47 15.04 -0.27
CA MET A 106 -9.47 15.49 0.68
C MET A 106 -9.63 16.99 0.91
N ASP A 107 -9.94 17.34 2.15
CA ASP A 107 -10.22 18.71 2.54
C ASP A 107 -8.96 19.58 2.53
N PRO A 108 -9.10 20.91 2.44
CA PRO A 108 -8.00 21.84 2.66
C PRO A 108 -7.29 21.59 3.99
N LYS A 109 -5.98 21.78 4.03
CA LYS A 109 -5.15 21.66 5.25
C LYS A 109 -5.32 20.33 6.00
N SER A 110 -5.65 19.26 5.28
CA SER A 110 -5.94 17.95 5.86
C SER A 110 -4.86 16.92 5.54
N LYS A 111 -4.90 15.80 6.27
CA LYS A 111 -4.03 14.65 6.08
C LYS A 111 -4.88 13.39 6.07
N LYS A 112 -4.66 12.53 5.08
CA LYS A 112 -5.34 11.24 4.96
C LYS A 112 -4.31 10.11 4.93
N ARG A 113 -4.63 9.01 5.60
CA ARG A 113 -3.78 7.82 5.64
C ARG A 113 -4.61 6.64 5.17
N GLU A 114 -4.10 5.94 4.18
CA GLU A 114 -4.72 4.75 3.63
C GLU A 114 -3.71 3.61 3.72
N GLU A 115 -4.15 2.46 4.21
CA GLU A 115 -3.33 1.24 4.25
C GLU A 115 -3.44 0.52 2.90
N THR A 116 -2.35 -0.11 2.46
CA THR A 116 -2.37 -0.95 1.27
C THR A 116 -3.38 -2.08 1.46
N THR A 117 -4.19 -2.31 0.43
CA THR A 117 -5.28 -3.31 0.45
C THR A 117 -4.79 -4.72 0.73
N GLU A 118 -3.55 -5.02 0.35
CA GLU A 118 -2.93 -6.31 0.58
C GLU A 118 -1.56 -6.13 1.22
N GLY A 119 -1.25 -7.00 2.19
CA GLY A 119 0.04 -7.04 2.83
C GLY A 119 0.95 -8.06 2.18
N ILE A 120 2.26 -7.90 2.39
CA ILE A 120 3.28 -8.84 1.95
C ILE A 120 3.48 -9.86 3.08
N PRO A 121 3.12 -11.14 2.87
CA PRO A 121 3.30 -12.16 3.88
C PRO A 121 4.79 -12.46 4.05
N ASP A 122 5.26 -12.37 5.29
CA ASP A 122 6.50 -13.00 5.74
C ASP A 122 6.18 -14.45 6.10
N TYR A 123 6.91 -15.39 5.51
CA TYR A 123 6.73 -16.80 5.80
C TYR A 123 7.75 -17.25 6.83
N ILE A 124 7.27 -17.50 8.04
CA ILE A 124 8.00 -18.31 9.02
C ILE A 124 7.50 -19.74 8.86
N GLY A 125 8.26 -20.55 8.14
CA GLY A 125 8.01 -21.98 8.08
C GLY A 125 8.32 -22.63 9.41
N ASP A 126 7.60 -23.70 9.73
CA ASP A 126 7.85 -24.44 10.96
C ASP A 126 9.30 -24.96 10.99
N ILE A 127 9.97 -24.61 12.09
CA ILE A 127 11.24 -25.10 12.63
C ILE A 127 12.55 -24.65 11.92
N PHE A 128 12.65 -24.37 10.60
CA PHE A 128 13.97 -24.01 10.01
C PHE A 128 14.04 -23.01 8.85
N TYR A 129 12.93 -22.41 8.40
CA TYR A 129 12.97 -21.50 7.23
C TYR A 129 12.39 -20.13 7.55
N TYR A 130 13.25 -19.24 8.01
CA TYR A 130 12.99 -17.80 8.01
C TYR A 130 13.15 -17.27 6.58
N GLN A 131 12.08 -16.73 5.99
CA GLN A 131 12.15 -16.10 4.68
C GLN A 131 12.05 -14.59 4.82
N GLU A 132 13.17 -13.94 5.14
CA GLU A 132 13.22 -12.49 5.27
C GLU A 132 12.63 -11.79 4.04
N VAL A 133 11.59 -10.98 4.27
CA VAL A 133 11.03 -10.08 3.26
C VAL A 133 11.82 -8.77 3.31
N LYS A 134 12.55 -8.48 2.23
CA LYS A 134 13.26 -7.21 2.07
C LYS A 134 12.53 -6.35 1.05
N VAL A 135 12.01 -5.20 1.47
CA VAL A 135 11.40 -4.25 0.54
C VAL A 135 12.49 -3.37 -0.07
N ASP A 136 12.57 -3.41 -1.40
CA ASP A 136 13.54 -2.66 -2.19
C ASP A 136 13.06 -1.23 -2.49
N GLY A 137 11.74 -1.04 -2.56
CA GLY A 137 11.15 0.27 -2.79
C GLY A 137 9.64 0.24 -2.93
N ILE A 138 9.04 1.42 -2.85
CA ILE A 138 7.63 1.63 -3.13
C ILE A 138 7.50 2.74 -4.17
N TRP A 139 6.76 2.46 -5.23
CA TRP A 139 6.37 3.46 -6.23
C TRP A 139 4.89 3.78 -6.04
N ILE A 140 4.54 5.06 -6.07
CA ILE A 140 3.18 5.54 -5.81
C ILE A 140 2.84 6.57 -6.88
N ARG A 141 1.74 6.34 -7.60
CA ARG A 141 1.17 7.31 -8.53
C ARG A 141 -0.17 7.79 -7.99
N VAL A 142 -0.35 9.10 -7.86
CA VAL A 142 -1.64 9.71 -7.55
C VAL A 142 -2.17 10.40 -8.80
N THR A 143 -3.39 10.05 -9.19
CA THR A 143 -4.11 10.65 -10.31
C THR A 143 -5.28 11.46 -9.76
N LEU A 144 -5.37 12.71 -10.20
CA LEU A 144 -6.48 13.62 -9.91
C LEU A 144 -7.24 13.93 -11.21
N PRO A 145 -8.52 13.54 -11.33
CA PRO A 145 -9.33 13.92 -12.47
C PRO A 145 -9.64 15.42 -12.47
N LEU A 146 -9.70 16.02 -13.65
CA LEU A 146 -10.05 17.41 -13.89
C LEU A 146 -11.38 17.49 -14.65
N SER A 147 -11.77 18.68 -15.12
CA SER A 147 -12.99 18.80 -15.93
C SER A 147 -12.79 18.22 -17.35
N GLY A 148 -13.82 17.53 -17.84
CA GLY A 148 -13.74 16.68 -19.03
C GLY A 148 -12.95 15.39 -18.76
N ASP A 149 -12.44 14.74 -19.81
CA ASP A 149 -11.64 13.51 -19.69
C ASP A 149 -10.16 13.77 -19.30
N ARG A 150 -9.86 14.97 -18.79
CA ARG A 150 -8.50 15.38 -18.42
C ARG A 150 -8.14 14.93 -17.00
N LYS A 151 -6.85 14.72 -16.76
CA LYS A 151 -6.31 14.34 -15.45
C LYS A 151 -4.90 14.90 -15.25
N VAL A 152 -4.52 15.10 -14.00
CA VAL A 152 -3.14 15.40 -13.60
C VAL A 152 -2.61 14.25 -12.75
N VAL A 153 -1.34 13.93 -12.95
CA VAL A 153 -0.67 12.78 -12.30
C VAL A 153 0.55 13.27 -11.54
N ARG A 154 0.84 12.63 -10.41
CA ARG A 154 2.07 12.78 -9.65
C ARG A 154 2.59 11.42 -9.23
N GLU A 155 3.91 11.25 -9.28
CA GLU A 155 4.65 10.03 -8.92
C GLU A 155 5.75 10.35 -7.92
#